data_AF-A0A3E0NCI1-F1
#
_entry.id   AF-A0A3E0NCI1-F1
#
_cell.length_a   1.000
_cell.length_b   1.000
_cell.length_c   1.000
_cell.angle_alpha   90.00
_cell.angle_beta   90.00
_cell.angle_gamma   90.00
#
_symmetry.space_group_name_H-M   'P 1'
#
loop_
_entity.id
_entity.type
_entity.pdbx_description
1 polymer ?
#
loop_
_entity_poly.entity_id
_entity_poly.type
_entity_poly.pdbx_seq_one_letter_code
_entity_poly.pdbx_strand_id
1 'polypeptide(L)'
;VDLLRRDARNDEASKLLSDAITRIPDSGSLWFSQGLHFIRLGDTEAGLASLKEAAALEEEGSRHRYVYAVALNDTGNKAEAMAMLESVNATHPGQPDILNGLLAFSRDAGDRGRYERYRTQLMAVMQATGRR
;
A
#
# COMPACT_ATOMS: atom_id res chain seq x y z
N VAL A 1 11.70 -6.56 32.13
CA VAL A 1 12.22 -5.18 31.94
C VAL A 1 12.22 -4.77 30.47
N ASP A 2 12.66 -5.61 29.53
CA ASP A 2 12.66 -5.24 28.10
C ASP A 2 11.29 -5.15 27.41
N LEU A 3 10.30 -5.98 27.81
CA LEU A 3 8.94 -5.90 27.24
C LEU A 3 8.25 -4.58 27.61
N LEU A 4 8.20 -4.23 28.90
CA LEU A 4 7.64 -2.95 29.37
C LEU A 4 8.29 -1.73 28.70
N ARG A 5 9.61 -1.78 28.46
CA ARG A 5 10.32 -0.71 27.75
C ARG A 5 9.94 -0.63 26.27
N ARG A 6 9.64 -1.77 25.63
CA ARG A 6 9.14 -1.78 24.25
C ARG A 6 7.72 -1.22 24.19
N ASP A 7 6.86 -1.61 25.11
CA ASP A 7 5.47 -1.14 25.17
C ASP A 7 5.41 0.38 25.38
N ALA A 8 6.16 0.91 26.36
CA ALA A 8 6.23 2.35 26.58
C ALA A 8 6.72 3.13 25.35
N ARG A 9 7.70 2.59 24.61
CA ARG A 9 8.19 3.23 23.37
C ARG A 9 7.18 3.15 22.22
N ASN A 10 6.36 2.10 22.18
CA ASN A 10 5.29 1.97 21.19
C ASN A 10 4.17 2.99 21.47
N ASP A 11 3.81 3.17 22.73
CA ASP A 11 2.80 4.16 23.14
C ASP A 11 3.28 5.59 22.85
N GLU A 12 4.54 5.91 23.19
CA GLU A 12 5.16 7.20 22.85
C GLU A 12 5.16 7.46 21.34
N ALA A 13 5.50 6.45 20.53
CA ALA A 13 5.50 6.57 19.08
C ALA A 13 4.09 6.78 18.52
N SER A 14 3.10 6.04 19.01
CA SER A 14 1.70 6.19 18.63
C SER A 14 1.17 7.59 18.94
N LYS A 15 1.49 8.10 20.13
CA LYS A 15 1.13 9.46 20.54
C LYS A 15 1.80 10.51 19.66
N LEU A 16 3.12 10.38 19.43
CA LEU A 16 3.87 11.32 18.60
C LEU A 16 3.32 11.41 17.18
N LEU A 17 3.02 10.26 16.57
CA LEU A 17 2.44 10.21 15.22
C LEU A 17 1.05 10.86 15.18
N SER A 18 0.21 10.59 16.18
CA SER A 18 -1.14 11.17 16.27
C SER A 18 -1.09 12.69 16.46
N ASP A 19 -0.18 13.18 17.32
CA ASP A 19 0.03 14.61 17.54
C ASP A 19 0.57 15.30 16.27
N ALA A 20 1.46 14.63 15.53
CA ALA A 20 2.00 15.15 14.28
C ALA A 20 0.93 15.23 13.17
N ILE A 21 0.10 14.19 13.03
CA ILE A 21 -1.02 14.16 12.08
C ILE A 21 -2.04 15.25 12.41
N THR A 22 -2.33 15.48 13.69
CA THR A 22 -3.24 16.56 14.11
C THR A 22 -2.74 17.94 13.66
N ARG A 23 -1.42 18.13 13.58
CA ARG A 23 -0.81 19.38 13.13
C ARG A 23 -0.70 19.49 11.61
N ILE A 24 -0.51 18.36 10.92
CA ILE A 24 -0.25 18.29 9.48
C ILE A 24 -1.10 17.14 8.88
N PRO A 25 -2.42 17.31 8.79
CA PRO A 25 -3.34 16.23 8.43
C PRO A 25 -3.26 15.84 6.95
N ASP A 26 -2.67 16.67 6.10
CA ASP A 26 -2.46 16.46 4.67
C ASP A 26 -1.14 15.72 4.36
N SER A 27 -0.34 15.38 5.39
CA SER A 27 0.91 14.65 5.18
C SER A 27 0.67 13.15 5.02
N GLY A 28 0.56 12.68 3.78
CA GLY A 28 0.43 11.26 3.47
C GLY A 28 1.54 10.38 4.07
N SER A 29 2.76 10.91 4.24
CA SER A 29 3.88 10.18 4.86
C SER A 29 3.73 9.96 6.37
N LEU A 30 3.05 10.87 7.09
CA LEU A 30 2.73 10.70 8.50
C LEU A 30 1.67 9.61 8.68
N TRP A 31 0.60 9.66 7.88
CA TRP A 31 -0.42 8.61 7.82
C TRP A 31 0.18 7.26 7.47
N PHE A 32 1.08 7.21 6.49
CA PHE A 32 1.78 6.00 6.09
C PHE A 32 2.60 5.41 7.25
N SER A 33 3.37 6.26 7.94
CA SER A 33 4.20 5.87 9.08
C SER A 33 3.35 5.34 10.24
N GLN A 34 2.20 5.97 10.50
CA GLN A 34 1.24 5.50 11.50
C GLN A 34 0.63 4.15 11.12
N GLY A 35 0.24 3.96 9.86
CA GLY A 35 -0.30 2.70 9.38
C GLY A 35 0.67 1.53 9.57
N LEU A 36 1.93 1.71 9.15
CA LEU A 36 2.97 0.70 9.35
C LEU A 36 3.26 0.46 10.85
N HIS A 37 3.18 1.51 11.66
CA HIS A 37 3.36 1.38 13.10
C HIS A 37 2.29 0.49 13.73
N PHE A 38 1.01 0.73 13.42
CA PHE A 38 -0.11 -0.05 13.96
C PHE A 38 -0.09 -1.50 13.48
N ILE A 39 0.21 -1.75 12.20
CA ILE A 39 0.38 -3.13 11.68
C ILE A 39 1.46 -3.87 12.48
N ARG A 40 2.59 -3.21 12.79
CA ARG A 40 3.67 -3.81 13.61
C ARG A 40 3.23 -4.11 15.05
N LEU A 41 2.27 -3.36 15.59
CA LEU A 41 1.67 -3.63 16.91
C LEU A 41 0.58 -4.71 16.88
N GLY A 42 0.21 -5.20 15.68
CA GLY A 42 -0.88 -6.13 15.49
C GLY A 42 -2.26 -5.47 15.39
N ASP A 43 -2.34 -4.15 15.54
CA ASP A 43 -3.58 -3.39 15.32
C ASP A 43 -3.77 -3.16 13.81
N THR A 44 -4.25 -4.21 13.17
CA THR A 44 -4.40 -4.26 11.72
C THR A 44 -5.50 -3.31 11.24
N GLU A 45 -6.56 -3.13 12.03
CA GLU A 45 -7.67 -2.25 11.69
C GLU A 45 -7.23 -0.78 11.67
N ALA A 46 -6.58 -0.31 12.75
CA ALA A 46 -6.04 1.04 12.80
C ALA A 46 -4.95 1.25 11.73
N GLY A 47 -4.14 0.22 11.48
CA GLY A 47 -3.14 0.22 10.43
C GLY A 47 -3.71 0.46 9.04
N LEU A 48 -4.77 -0.28 8.68
CA LEU A 48 -5.46 -0.12 7.39
C LEU A 48 -6.13 1.25 7.27
N ALA A 49 -6.72 1.78 8.35
CA ALA A 49 -7.33 3.10 8.34
C ALA A 49 -6.29 4.19 8.03
N SER A 50 -5.13 4.19 8.70
CA SER A 50 -4.07 5.17 8.41
C SER A 50 -3.46 4.98 7.01
N LEU A 51 -3.27 3.74 6.54
CA LEU A 51 -2.79 3.49 5.17
C LEU A 51 -3.78 3.96 4.11
N LYS A 52 -5.09 3.87 4.37
CA LYS A 52 -6.13 4.40 3.49
C LYS A 52 -6.00 5.92 3.32
N GLU A 53 -5.82 6.65 4.41
CA GLU A 53 -5.59 8.10 4.36
C GLU A 53 -4.31 8.44 3.60
N ALA A 54 -3.23 7.70 3.84
CA ALA A 54 -1.97 7.88 3.09
C ALA A 54 -2.15 7.67 1.57
N ALA A 55 -2.93 6.66 1.19
CA ALA A 55 -3.25 6.34 -0.20
C ALA A 55 -4.17 7.40 -0.85
N ALA A 56 -5.06 8.01 -0.07
CA ALA A 56 -5.96 9.07 -0.52
C ALA A 56 -5.23 10.41 -0.75
N LEU A 57 -4.25 10.72 0.11
CA LEU A 57 -3.43 11.93 0.02
C LEU A 57 -2.30 11.85 -1.01
N GLU A 58 -2.10 10.69 -1.63
CA GLU A 58 -1.11 10.54 -2.68
C GLU A 58 -1.61 11.19 -3.98
N GLU A 59 -1.07 12.36 -4.32
CA GLU A 59 -1.37 13.04 -5.59
C GLU A 59 -0.56 12.43 -6.73
N GLU A 60 0.76 12.35 -6.54
CA GLU A 60 1.70 11.80 -7.53
C GLU A 60 2.26 10.45 -7.09
N GLY A 61 2.39 9.53 -8.05
CA GLY A 61 2.90 8.20 -7.81
C GLY A 61 1.85 7.22 -7.30
N SER A 62 2.34 6.10 -6.76
CA SER A 62 1.51 4.95 -6.41
C SER A 62 2.02 4.16 -5.20
N ARG A 63 2.97 4.71 -4.42
CA ARG A 63 3.65 3.98 -3.35
C ARG A 63 2.70 3.66 -2.20
N HIS A 64 2.01 4.66 -1.66
CA HIS A 64 1.08 4.47 -0.55
C HIS A 64 -0.12 3.65 -1.01
N ARG A 65 -0.61 3.89 -2.24
CA ARG A 65 -1.69 3.08 -2.84
C ARG A 65 -1.29 1.61 -2.99
N TYR A 66 -0.06 1.33 -3.43
CA TYR A 66 0.46 -0.03 -3.52
C TYR A 66 0.52 -0.71 -2.16
N VAL A 67 1.11 -0.05 -1.15
CA VAL A 67 1.23 -0.63 0.20
C VAL A 67 -0.14 -0.84 0.84
N TYR A 68 -1.08 0.09 0.67
CA TYR A 68 -2.44 -0.09 1.16
C TYR A 68 -3.12 -1.28 0.47
N ALA A 69 -2.98 -1.44 -0.85
CA ALA A 69 -3.51 -2.60 -1.57
C ALA A 69 -2.90 -3.92 -1.10
N VAL A 70 -1.58 -3.97 -0.83
CA VAL A 70 -0.92 -5.16 -0.26
C VAL A 70 -1.51 -5.46 1.12
N ALA A 71 -1.64 -4.46 1.99
CA ALA A 71 -2.22 -4.64 3.31
C ALA A 71 -3.69 -5.12 3.23
N LEU A 72 -4.50 -4.60 2.30
CA LEU A 72 -5.85 -5.10 2.04
C LEU A 72 -5.85 -6.57 1.62
N ASN A 73 -4.96 -6.97 0.70
CA ASN A 73 -4.87 -8.35 0.24
C ASN A 73 -4.48 -9.30 1.38
N ASP A 74 -3.48 -8.93 2.17
CA ASP A 74 -2.95 -9.75 3.27
C ASP A 74 -3.97 -9.92 4.41
N THR A 75 -4.89 -8.95 4.54
CA THR A 75 -5.98 -8.96 5.54
C THR A 75 -7.28 -9.58 5.02
N GLY A 76 -7.27 -10.12 3.81
CA GLY A 76 -8.40 -10.85 3.22
C GLY A 76 -9.33 -10.00 2.34
N ASN A 77 -9.13 -8.69 2.27
CA ASN A 77 -9.88 -7.75 1.41
C ASN A 77 -9.37 -7.78 -0.04
N LYS A 78 -9.23 -8.97 -0.60
CA LYS A 78 -8.57 -9.22 -1.91
C LYS A 78 -9.26 -8.52 -3.08
N ALA A 79 -10.58 -8.44 -3.07
CA ALA A 79 -11.35 -7.79 -4.13
C ALA A 79 -11.09 -6.27 -4.17
N GLU A 80 -11.04 -5.64 -3.00
CA GLU A 80 -10.74 -4.21 -2.87
C GLU A 80 -9.29 -3.91 -3.25
N ALA A 81 -8.35 -4.74 -2.80
CA ALA A 81 -6.94 -4.66 -3.18
C ALA A 81 -6.74 -4.70 -4.70
N MET A 82 -7.39 -5.65 -5.37
CA MET A 82 -7.37 -5.76 -6.84
C MET A 82 -7.95 -4.50 -7.49
N ALA A 83 -9.16 -4.09 -7.11
CA ALA A 83 -9.84 -2.94 -7.70
C ALA A 83 -9.01 -1.64 -7.54
N MET A 84 -8.34 -1.48 -6.40
CA MET A 84 -7.46 -0.35 -6.15
C MET A 84 -6.28 -0.32 -7.13
N LEU A 85 -5.53 -1.41 -7.26
CA LEU A 85 -4.39 -1.44 -8.19
C LEU A 85 -4.84 -1.33 -9.65
N GLU A 86 -6.01 -1.87 -10.01
CA GLU A 86 -6.58 -1.71 -11.35
C GLU A 86 -6.89 -0.24 -11.65
N SER A 87 -7.45 0.49 -10.69
CA SER A 87 -7.69 1.93 -10.79
C SER A 87 -6.39 2.73 -10.93
N VAL A 88 -5.36 2.38 -10.16
CA VAL A 88 -4.04 3.02 -10.28
C VAL A 88 -3.43 2.77 -11.65
N ASN A 89 -3.45 1.54 -12.15
CA ASN A 89 -2.92 1.22 -13.47
C ASN A 89 -3.71 1.89 -14.61
N ALA A 90 -5.03 2.10 -14.43
CA ALA A 90 -5.86 2.79 -15.41
C ALA A 90 -5.57 4.31 -15.47
N THR A 91 -5.36 4.94 -14.32
CA THR A 91 -5.10 6.39 -14.23
C THR A 91 -3.64 6.75 -14.48
N HIS A 92 -2.72 5.88 -14.06
CA HIS A 92 -1.28 6.06 -14.15
C HIS A 92 -0.63 4.79 -14.71
N PRO A 93 -0.82 4.51 -16.01
CA PRO A 93 -0.32 3.30 -16.64
C PRO A 93 1.21 3.28 -16.71
N GLY A 94 1.78 2.08 -16.80
CA GLY A 94 3.21 1.91 -17.05
C GLY A 94 4.09 1.87 -15.80
N GLN A 95 3.49 1.70 -14.62
CA GLN A 95 4.22 1.56 -13.36
C GLN A 95 4.50 0.08 -13.08
N PRO A 96 5.77 -0.39 -13.12
CA PRO A 96 6.11 -1.80 -12.94
C PRO A 96 5.65 -2.38 -11.60
N ASP A 97 5.74 -1.63 -10.51
CA ASP A 97 5.36 -2.10 -9.17
C ASP A 97 3.86 -2.43 -9.08
N ILE A 98 3.03 -1.60 -9.73
CA ILE A 98 1.58 -1.82 -9.79
C ILE A 98 1.23 -3.04 -10.63
N LEU A 99 1.90 -3.21 -11.78
CA LEU A 99 1.73 -4.39 -12.62
C LEU A 99 2.20 -5.68 -11.94
N ASN A 100 3.29 -5.63 -11.17
CA ASN A 100 3.75 -6.75 -10.35
C ASN A 100 2.73 -7.09 -9.25
N GLY A 101 2.15 -6.10 -8.57
CA GLY A 101 1.07 -6.32 -7.60
C GLY A 101 -0.16 -6.98 -8.24
N LEU A 102 -0.61 -6.46 -9.38
CA LEU A 102 -1.73 -7.03 -10.14
C LEU A 102 -1.46 -8.46 -10.62
N LEU A 103 -0.23 -8.77 -11.04
CA LEU A 103 0.20 -10.13 -11.37
C LEU A 103 0.12 -11.07 -10.17
N ALA A 104 0.66 -10.63 -9.02
CA ALA A 104 0.63 -11.41 -7.79
C ALA A 104 -0.82 -11.68 -7.35
N PHE A 105 -1.67 -10.65 -7.31
CA PHE A 105 -3.07 -10.80 -6.94
C PHE A 105 -3.84 -11.69 -7.92
N SER A 106 -3.57 -11.58 -9.22
CA SER A 106 -4.22 -12.43 -10.23
C SER A 106 -3.81 -13.89 -10.10
N ARG A 107 -2.53 -14.15 -9.84
CA ARG A 107 -2.02 -15.49 -9.57
C ARG A 107 -2.68 -16.08 -8.32
N ASP A 108 -2.73 -15.32 -7.24
CA ASP A 108 -3.27 -15.77 -5.95
C ASP A 108 -4.79 -15.99 -6.01
N ALA A 109 -5.49 -15.28 -6.90
CA ALA A 109 -6.91 -15.49 -7.22
C ALA A 109 -7.16 -16.63 -8.24
N GLY A 110 -6.11 -17.18 -8.87
CA GLY A 110 -6.25 -18.14 -9.96
C GLY A 110 -6.81 -17.55 -11.26
N ASP A 111 -6.85 -16.22 -11.40
CA ASP A 111 -7.38 -15.52 -12.57
C ASP A 111 -6.31 -15.45 -13.67
N ARG A 112 -6.27 -16.50 -14.50
CA ARG A 112 -5.36 -16.59 -15.63
C ARG A 112 -5.57 -15.47 -16.65
N GLY A 113 -6.81 -15.00 -16.83
CA GLY A 113 -7.12 -13.94 -17.80
C GLY A 113 -6.48 -12.61 -17.41
N ARG A 114 -6.68 -12.19 -16.16
CA ARG A 114 -6.03 -10.99 -15.61
C ARG A 114 -4.52 -11.14 -15.56
N TYR A 115 -4.01 -12.30 -15.16
CA TYR A 115 -2.57 -12.56 -15.12
C TYR A 115 -1.91 -12.32 -16.49
N GLU A 116 -2.42 -12.91 -17.56
CA GLU A 116 -1.85 -12.75 -18.91
C GLU A 116 -1.96 -11.31 -19.44
N ARG A 117 -3.05 -10.60 -19.08
CA ARG A 117 -3.21 -9.18 -19.41
C ARG A 117 -2.10 -8.35 -18.78
N TYR A 118 -1.91 -8.45 -17.46
CA TYR A 118 -0.92 -7.62 -16.76
C TYR A 118 0.52 -8.04 -17.06
N ARG A 119 0.76 -9.32 -17.37
CA ARG A 119 2.07 -9.81 -17.83
C ARG A 119 2.48 -9.14 -19.14
N THR A 120 1.56 -9.09 -20.09
CA THR A 120 1.76 -8.43 -21.38
C THR A 120 2.07 -6.95 -21.21
N GLN A 121 1.32 -6.25 -20.35
CA GLN A 121 1.57 -4.84 -20.05
C GLN A 121 2.95 -4.62 -19.43
N LEU A 122 3.36 -5.45 -18.47
CA LEU A 122 4.67 -5.34 -17.83
C LEU A 122 5.82 -5.54 -18.82
N MET A 123 5.70 -6.53 -19.70
CA MET A 123 6.68 -6.76 -20.76
C MET A 123 6.81 -5.56 -21.71
N ALA A 124 5.69 -4.95 -22.09
CA ALA A 124 5.70 -3.74 -22.93
C ALA A 124 6.43 -2.57 -22.24
N VAL A 125 6.20 -2.37 -20.94
CA VAL A 125 6.90 -1.35 -20.14
C VAL A 125 8.41 -1.61 -20.10
N MET A 126 8.82 -2.84 -19.80
CA MET A 126 10.24 -3.21 -19.73
C MET A 126 10.96 -3.03 -21.07
N GLN A 127 10.31 -3.40 -22.19
CA GLN A 127 10.88 -3.23 -23.52
C GLN A 127 11.01 -1.76 -23.93
N ALA A 128 10.05 -0.91 -23.55
CA ALA A 128 10.11 0.52 -23.81
C ALA A 128 11.25 1.20 -23.05
N THR A 129 11.52 0.78 -21.82
CA THR A 129 12.60 1.32 -20.98
C THR A 129 13.99 0.87 -21.44
N GLY A 130 14.13 -0.38 -21.94
CA GLY A 130 15.40 -0.90 -22.45
C GLY A 130 15.80 -0.41 -23.86
N ARG A 131 14.90 0.30 -24.56
CA ARG A 131 15.17 0.91 -25.89
C ARG A 131 15.63 2.38 -25.81
N ARG A 132 15.77 2.93 -24.61
CA ARG A 132 16.21 4.32 -24.38
C ARG A 132 17.69 4.41 -24.09
#